data_AF-A0A6I5ZU57-F1
#
_entry.id   AF-A0A6I5ZU57-F1
#
_cell.length_a   1.000
_cell.length_b   1.000
_cell.length_c   1.000
_cell.angle_alpha   90.00
_cell.angle_beta   90.00
_cell.angle_gamma   90.00
#
_symmetry.space_group_name_H-M   'P 1'
#
loop_
_entity.id
_entity.type
_entity.pdbx_description
1 polymer ?
#
loop_
_entity_poly.entity_id
_entity_poly.type
_entity_poly.pdbx_seq_one_letter_code
_entity_poly.pdbx_strand_id
1 'polypeptide(L)'
;MRKYLKLNSPIPGKLYFSLSVAAFALLLLFWYLGVTVGHLPPSHLPPPGAVARAAVDLAANGLISDIGISFFRVTTGFLLAAAIGVPLGILMGSLKVAEAFFEPLLAFFRYMPASAFIPLTIIWLSIFEAQKIGVVFIGIFFQLVLMIMDVTHNVPQDLIDTAYTLGARPLEVFRRVILPAALPGIMDTLRVTLGWAWTYVIVAELVAANSGLGFLIMNAGRQLSTPDMFVGILTIGVLGIICDMAFKALNRLLFPWTEREV
;
A
#
# COMPACT_ATOMS: atom_id res chain seq x y z
N MET A 1 20.37 -30.28 5.45
CA MET A 1 20.46 -29.04 4.64
C MET A 1 19.82 -29.13 3.25
N ARG A 2 20.02 -30.20 2.44
CA ARG A 2 19.45 -30.33 1.07
C ARG A 2 17.92 -30.36 0.91
N LYS A 3 17.14 -30.60 1.98
CA LYS A 3 15.67 -30.74 1.92
C LYS A 3 14.92 -29.41 1.75
N TYR A 4 15.54 -28.29 2.13
CA TYR A 4 14.95 -26.94 2.07
C TYR A 4 15.41 -26.10 0.86
N LEU A 5 16.28 -26.66 0.02
CA LEU A 5 16.78 -26.05 -1.22
C LEU A 5 16.06 -26.60 -2.47
N LYS A 6 14.98 -27.35 -2.29
CA LYS A 6 14.13 -27.78 -3.39
C LYS A 6 13.26 -26.60 -3.85
N LEU A 7 13.25 -26.34 -5.15
CA LEU A 7 12.45 -25.29 -5.76
C LEU A 7 10.96 -25.48 -5.42
N ASN A 8 10.31 -24.40 -4.97
CA ASN A 8 8.88 -24.33 -4.65
C ASN A 8 8.35 -25.40 -3.68
N SER A 9 9.17 -25.84 -2.72
CA SER A 9 8.74 -26.79 -1.68
C SER A 9 8.32 -26.03 -0.41
N PRO A 10 7.15 -26.32 0.17
CA PRO A 10 6.69 -25.64 1.38
C PRO A 10 7.65 -25.91 2.54
N ILE A 11 7.98 -24.86 3.29
CA ILE A 11 8.80 -24.95 4.50
C ILE A 11 7.91 -24.95 5.76
N PRO A 12 8.30 -25.65 6.84
CA PRO A 12 7.53 -25.67 8.07
C PRO A 12 7.33 -24.24 8.61
N GLY A 13 6.13 -23.89 9.06
CA GLY A 13 5.82 -22.54 9.55
C GLY A 13 6.75 -22.04 10.67
N LYS A 14 7.22 -22.93 11.55
CA LYS A 14 8.23 -22.60 12.58
C LYS A 14 9.57 -22.17 11.96
N LEU A 15 10.00 -22.82 10.89
CA LEU A 15 11.23 -22.49 10.17
C LEU A 15 11.07 -21.14 9.46
N TYR A 16 9.95 -20.91 8.77
CA TYR A 16 9.63 -19.62 8.12
C TYR A 16 9.65 -18.46 9.13
N PHE A 17 9.02 -18.65 10.29
CA PHE A 17 9.02 -17.66 11.38
C PHE A 17 10.43 -17.42 11.91
N SER A 18 11.20 -18.48 12.19
CA SER A 18 12.58 -18.34 12.69
C SER A 18 13.51 -17.62 11.71
N LEU A 19 13.37 -17.90 10.40
CA LEU A 19 14.13 -17.23 9.36
C LEU A 19 13.73 -15.76 9.21
N SER A 20 12.43 -15.46 9.29
CA SER A 20 11.93 -14.09 9.31
C SER A 20 12.49 -13.30 10.50
N VAL A 21 12.43 -13.86 11.71
CA VAL A 21 12.99 -13.23 12.91
C VAL A 21 14.50 -13.06 12.80
N ALA A 22 15.22 -14.07 12.29
CA ALA A 22 16.65 -14.00 12.06
C ALA A 22 17.01 -12.89 11.05
N ALA A 23 16.24 -12.70 10.00
CA ALA A 23 16.45 -11.64 9.02
C ALA A 23 16.31 -10.23 9.66
N PHE A 24 15.27 -10.01 10.46
CA PHE A 24 15.12 -8.75 11.20
C PHE A 24 16.21 -8.55 12.26
N ALA A 25 16.60 -9.61 12.98
CA ALA A 25 17.69 -9.54 13.95
C ALA A 25 19.03 -9.22 13.28
N LEU A 26 19.32 -9.82 12.12
CA LEU A 26 20.51 -9.50 11.33
C LEU A 26 20.50 -8.05 10.83
N LEU A 27 19.34 -7.53 10.41
CA LEU A 27 19.19 -6.12 10.03
C LEU A 27 19.53 -5.19 11.22
N LEU A 28 18.97 -5.46 12.40
CA LEU A 28 19.24 -4.67 13.60
C LEU A 28 20.70 -4.78 14.04
N LEU A 29 21.29 -5.98 13.95
CA LEU A 29 22.70 -6.20 14.25
C LEU A 29 23.59 -5.42 13.28
N PHE A 30 23.27 -5.45 11.99
CA PHE A 30 24.00 -4.69 10.97
C PHE A 30 23.89 -3.18 11.21
N TRP A 31 22.71 -2.68 11.59
CA TRP A 31 22.52 -1.28 11.96
C TRP A 31 23.37 -0.92 13.20
N TYR A 32 23.30 -1.71 14.26
CA TYR A 32 24.07 -1.48 15.48
C TYR A 32 25.59 -1.52 15.24
N LEU A 33 26.07 -2.52 14.49
CA LEU A 33 27.48 -2.65 14.11
C LEU A 33 27.92 -1.51 13.18
N GLY A 34 27.08 -1.07 12.24
CA GLY A 34 27.37 0.06 11.36
C GLY A 34 27.60 1.37 12.12
N VAL A 35 26.84 1.61 13.19
CA VAL A 35 27.02 2.78 14.06
C VAL A 35 28.29 2.64 14.93
N THR A 36 28.50 1.47 15.54
CA THR A 36 29.59 1.26 16.51
C THR A 36 30.96 1.07 15.86
N VAL A 37 31.04 0.39 14.72
CA VAL A 37 32.29 0.10 14.01
C VAL A 37 32.57 1.16 12.95
N GLY A 38 31.54 1.66 12.26
CA GLY A 38 31.68 2.58 11.12
C GLY A 38 32.05 4.02 11.49
N HIS A 39 32.11 4.37 12.78
CA HIS A 39 32.40 5.73 13.27
C HIS A 39 31.50 6.80 12.61
N LEU A 40 30.26 6.42 12.27
CA LEU A 40 29.32 7.31 11.64
C LEU A 40 28.89 8.39 12.65
N PRO A 41 28.83 9.67 12.25
CA PRO A 41 28.28 10.72 13.08
C PRO A 41 26.86 10.35 13.51
N PRO A 42 26.47 10.52 14.79
CA PRO A 42 25.11 10.27 15.27
C PRO A 42 24.02 11.06 14.52
N SER A 43 24.42 12.18 13.89
CA SER A 43 23.57 12.98 12.99
C SER A 43 23.22 12.28 11.68
N HIS A 44 23.97 11.26 11.25
CA HIS A 44 23.69 10.52 10.02
C HIS A 44 22.92 9.23 10.30
N LEU A 45 23.32 8.50 11.34
CA LEU A 45 22.66 7.25 11.72
C LEU A 45 22.58 7.13 13.25
N PRO A 46 21.43 7.41 13.86
CA PRO A 46 21.28 7.33 15.30
C PRO A 46 21.29 5.86 15.75
N PRO A 47 21.83 5.56 16.94
CA PRO A 47 21.77 4.22 17.49
C PRO A 47 20.30 3.84 17.78
N PRO A 48 19.92 2.55 17.66
CA PRO A 48 18.54 2.10 17.90
C PRO A 48 17.96 2.54 19.25
N GLY A 49 18.80 2.59 20.30
CA GLY A 49 18.38 3.06 21.63
C GLY A 49 18.10 4.57 21.73
N ALA A 50 18.64 5.39 20.82
CA ALA A 50 18.24 6.80 20.71
C ALA A 50 16.88 6.94 20.03
N VAL A 51 16.64 6.16 18.97
CA VAL A 51 15.34 6.12 18.26
C VAL A 51 14.23 5.64 19.19
N ALA A 52 14.49 4.61 20.01
CA ALA A 52 13.50 4.11 20.97
C ALA A 52 13.12 5.15 22.03
N ARG A 53 14.08 5.94 22.54
CA ARG A 53 13.81 7.03 23.49
C ARG A 53 13.03 8.16 22.83
N ALA A 54 13.46 8.59 21.65
CA ALA A 54 12.74 9.57 20.83
C ALA A 54 11.30 9.14 20.55
N ALA A 55 11.06 7.84 20.30
CA ALA A 55 9.70 7.33 20.08
C ALA A 55 8.79 7.51 21.31
N VAL A 56 9.31 7.28 22.52
CA VAL A 56 8.56 7.49 23.77
C VAL A 56 8.28 8.97 23.99
N ASP A 57 9.29 9.82 23.79
CA ASP A 57 9.14 11.27 23.95
C ASP A 57 8.13 11.85 22.94
N LEU A 58 8.21 11.45 21.67
CA LEU A 58 7.29 11.88 20.63
C LEU A 58 5.87 11.33 20.84
N ALA A 59 5.73 10.10 21.35
CA ALA A 59 4.43 9.52 21.68
C ALA A 59 3.66 10.38 22.70
N ALA A 60 4.36 10.98 23.67
CA ALA A 60 3.78 11.91 24.63
C ALA A 60 3.50 13.30 24.04
N ASN A 61 4.20 13.69 22.98
CA ASN A 61 4.25 15.06 22.46
C ASN A 61 3.67 15.22 21.04
N GLY A 62 2.66 14.42 20.68
CA GLY A 62 1.85 14.64 19.48
C GLY A 62 1.96 13.59 18.37
N LEU A 63 2.88 12.62 18.45
CA LEU A 63 3.02 11.56 17.45
C LEU A 63 1.72 10.79 17.20
N ILE A 64 0.94 10.52 18.24
CA ILE A 64 -0.34 9.81 18.12
C ILE A 64 -1.35 10.61 17.29
N SER A 65 -1.36 11.94 17.45
CA SER A 65 -2.20 12.84 16.65
C SER A 65 -1.77 12.83 15.18
N ASP A 66 -0.46 12.92 14.93
CA ASP A 66 0.10 12.88 13.57
C ASP A 66 -0.17 11.53 12.88
N ILE A 67 -0.06 10.41 13.60
CA ILE A 67 -0.46 9.08 13.12
C ILE A 67 -1.93 9.09 12.70
N GLY A 68 -2.83 9.59 13.56
CA GLY A 68 -4.26 9.61 13.28
C GLY A 68 -4.61 10.44 12.04
N ILE A 69 -3.96 11.60 11.88
CA ILE A 69 -4.16 12.49 10.74
C ILE A 69 -3.68 11.86 9.44
N SER A 70 -2.45 11.31 9.41
CA SER A 70 -1.93 10.65 8.22
C SER A 70 -2.75 9.40 7.87
N PHE A 71 -3.15 8.62 8.86
CA PHE A 71 -4.01 7.46 8.66
C PHE A 71 -5.37 7.84 8.07
N PHE A 72 -5.98 8.93 8.56
CA PHE A 72 -7.22 9.48 8.01
C PHE A 72 -7.06 9.89 6.54
N ARG A 73 -6.00 10.62 6.20
CA ARG A 73 -5.71 11.08 4.83
C ARG A 73 -5.50 9.89 3.89
N VAL A 74 -4.69 8.91 4.29
CA VAL A 74 -4.44 7.67 3.55
C VAL A 74 -5.74 6.92 3.30
N THR A 75 -6.49 6.64 4.36
CA THR A 75 -7.70 5.81 4.28
C THR A 75 -8.77 6.49 3.44
N THR A 76 -8.97 7.80 3.61
CA THR A 76 -9.97 8.56 2.84
C THR A 76 -9.62 8.63 1.37
N GLY A 77 -8.36 8.97 1.03
CA GLY A 77 -7.90 9.02 -0.36
C GLY A 77 -7.97 7.66 -1.04
N PHE A 78 -7.56 6.61 -0.33
CA PHE A 78 -7.64 5.23 -0.80
C PHE A 78 -9.08 4.77 -1.01
N LEU A 79 -9.99 5.01 -0.06
CA LEU A 79 -11.39 4.60 -0.18
C LEU A 79 -12.10 5.33 -1.32
N LEU A 80 -11.83 6.61 -1.53
CA LEU A 80 -12.34 7.34 -2.69
C LEU A 80 -11.82 6.76 -4.01
N ALA A 81 -10.52 6.45 -4.08
CA ALA A 81 -9.92 5.84 -5.25
C ALA A 81 -10.49 4.44 -5.51
N ALA A 82 -10.69 3.63 -4.48
CA ALA A 82 -11.26 2.30 -4.59
C ALA A 82 -12.75 2.33 -4.97
N ALA A 83 -13.53 3.25 -4.39
CA ALA A 83 -14.96 3.37 -4.65
C ALA A 83 -15.27 3.66 -6.13
N ILE A 84 -14.40 4.41 -6.81
CA ILE A 84 -14.54 4.72 -8.25
C ILE A 84 -13.73 3.73 -9.10
N GLY A 85 -12.51 3.42 -8.67
CA GLY A 85 -11.54 2.69 -9.46
C GLY A 85 -11.84 1.20 -9.57
N VAL A 86 -12.37 0.57 -8.50
CA VAL A 86 -12.75 -0.85 -8.54
C VAL A 86 -13.91 -1.10 -9.50
N PRO A 87 -15.05 -0.37 -9.44
CA PRO A 87 -16.12 -0.54 -10.42
C PRO A 87 -15.66 -0.28 -11.86
N LEU A 88 -14.87 0.77 -12.09
CA LEU A 88 -14.36 1.10 -13.42
C LEU A 88 -13.40 0.01 -13.94
N GLY A 89 -12.51 -0.49 -13.10
CA GLY A 89 -11.60 -1.58 -13.47
C GLY A 89 -12.34 -2.87 -13.80
N ILE A 90 -13.35 -3.24 -12.99
CA ILE A 90 -14.20 -4.42 -13.26
C ILE A 90 -14.93 -4.24 -14.60
N LEU A 91 -15.47 -3.04 -14.85
CA LEU A 91 -16.17 -2.73 -16.10
C LEU A 91 -15.25 -2.88 -17.31
N MET A 92 -14.05 -2.30 -17.25
CA MET A 92 -13.04 -2.40 -18.30
C MET A 92 -12.61 -3.85 -18.52
N GLY A 93 -12.33 -4.61 -17.45
CA GLY A 93 -11.89 -6.00 -17.58
C GLY A 93 -12.99 -6.96 -18.05
N SER A 94 -14.26 -6.57 -17.92
CA SER A 94 -15.41 -7.38 -18.39
C SER A 94 -15.89 -7.01 -19.79
N LEU A 95 -15.70 -5.76 -20.23
CA LEU A 95 -16.21 -5.25 -21.50
C LEU A 95 -15.09 -4.64 -22.34
N LYS A 96 -14.77 -5.28 -23.47
CA LYS A 96 -13.76 -4.79 -24.42
C LYS A 96 -14.01 -3.37 -24.94
N VAL A 97 -15.27 -2.95 -25.01
CA VAL A 97 -15.63 -1.57 -25.40
C VAL A 97 -15.19 -0.55 -24.33
N ALA A 98 -15.37 -0.88 -23.05
CA ALA A 98 -14.94 -0.01 -21.95
C ALA A 98 -13.41 0.01 -21.84
N GLU A 99 -12.75 -1.14 -21.99
CA GLU A 99 -11.29 -1.26 -22.09
C GLU A 99 -10.74 -0.32 -23.18
N ALA A 100 -11.20 -0.48 -24.43
CA ALA A 100 -10.72 0.32 -25.56
C ALA A 100 -10.92 1.84 -25.40
N PHE A 101 -11.96 2.27 -24.67
CA PHE A 101 -12.26 3.68 -24.45
C PHE A 101 -11.43 4.30 -23.31
N PHE A 102 -11.32 3.61 -22.17
CA PHE A 102 -10.70 4.16 -20.96
C PHE A 102 -9.22 3.81 -20.82
N GLU A 103 -8.80 2.62 -21.26
CA GLU A 103 -7.44 2.13 -21.04
C GLU A 103 -6.36 3.07 -21.61
N PRO A 104 -6.45 3.57 -22.87
CA PRO A 104 -5.41 4.44 -23.41
C PRO A 104 -5.23 5.72 -22.59
N LEU A 105 -6.34 6.29 -22.11
CA LEU A 105 -6.33 7.51 -21.29
C LEU A 105 -5.70 7.24 -19.93
N LEU A 106 -6.15 6.19 -19.24
CA LEU A 106 -5.66 5.84 -17.90
C LEU A 106 -4.20 5.38 -17.93
N ALA A 107 -3.81 4.62 -18.97
CA ALA A 107 -2.43 4.19 -19.18
C ALA A 107 -1.49 5.38 -19.41
N PHE A 108 -1.95 6.44 -20.10
CA PHE A 108 -1.18 7.67 -20.22
C PHE A 108 -0.97 8.35 -18.86
N PHE A 109 -2.03 8.58 -18.09
CA PHE A 109 -1.94 9.24 -16.78
C PHE A 109 -1.12 8.44 -15.76
N ARG A 110 -1.10 7.10 -15.87
CA ARG A 110 -0.32 6.21 -15.00
C ARG A 110 1.19 6.53 -15.00
N TYR A 111 1.73 7.02 -16.12
CA TYR A 111 3.15 7.37 -16.20
C TYR A 111 3.46 8.79 -15.70
N MET A 112 2.43 9.59 -15.40
CA MET A 112 2.61 10.91 -14.83
C MET A 112 2.80 10.79 -13.30
N PRO A 113 3.91 11.30 -12.74
CA PRO A 113 4.14 11.20 -11.31
C PRO A 113 3.10 12.00 -10.53
N ALA A 114 2.48 11.39 -9.51
CA ALA A 114 1.47 12.05 -8.67
C ALA A 114 1.98 13.36 -8.04
N SER A 115 3.28 13.42 -7.73
CA SER A 115 3.95 14.61 -7.21
C SER A 115 3.90 15.80 -8.16
N ALA A 116 3.89 15.58 -9.47
CA ALA A 116 3.78 16.66 -10.46
C ALA A 116 2.41 17.35 -10.43
N PHE A 117 1.38 16.69 -9.89
CA PHE A 117 0.05 17.28 -9.73
C PHE A 117 -0.09 18.13 -8.46
N ILE A 118 0.89 18.13 -7.54
CA ILE A 118 0.78 18.88 -6.29
C ILE A 118 0.45 20.37 -6.52
N PRO A 119 1.17 21.12 -7.37
CA PRO A 119 0.84 22.53 -7.61
C PRO A 119 -0.58 22.74 -8.15
N LEU A 120 -1.04 21.85 -9.04
CA LEU A 120 -2.41 21.90 -9.57
C LEU A 120 -3.45 21.62 -8.48
N THR A 121 -3.22 20.61 -7.64
CA THR A 121 -4.12 20.30 -6.53
C THR A 121 -4.20 21.43 -5.50
N ILE A 122 -3.13 22.20 -5.31
CA ILE A 122 -3.15 23.41 -4.47
C ILE A 122 -4.06 24.47 -5.07
N ILE A 123 -4.00 24.71 -6.38
CA ILE A 123 -4.84 25.70 -7.06
C ILE A 123 -6.32 25.26 -7.06
N TRP A 124 -6.58 23.98 -7.33
CA TRP A 124 -7.95 23.46 -7.45
C TRP A 124 -8.66 23.25 -6.11
N LEU A 125 -7.95 22.71 -5.11
CA LEU A 125 -8.53 22.27 -3.85
C LEU A 125 -8.14 23.18 -2.67
N SER A 126 -7.31 24.19 -2.92
CA SER A 126 -6.71 25.06 -1.89
C SER A 126 -5.85 24.29 -0.88
N ILE A 127 -5.10 24.97 -0.03
CA ILE A 127 -4.18 24.34 0.92
C ILE A 127 -4.94 23.85 2.17
N PHE A 128 -5.76 22.81 1.99
CA PHE A 128 -6.55 22.17 3.05
C PHE A 128 -6.39 20.64 3.01
N GLU A 129 -7.15 19.92 3.84
CA GLU A 129 -7.17 18.44 3.88
C GLU A 129 -7.56 17.83 2.53
N ALA A 130 -8.48 18.46 1.80
CA ALA A 130 -8.92 18.02 0.49
C ALA A 130 -7.76 17.89 -0.51
N GLN A 131 -6.78 18.79 -0.45
CA GLN A 131 -5.61 18.74 -1.32
C GLN A 131 -4.73 17.53 -1.03
N LYS A 132 -4.49 17.20 0.24
CA LYS A 132 -3.66 16.04 0.63
C LYS A 132 -4.34 14.73 0.23
N ILE A 133 -5.64 14.64 0.51
CA ILE A 133 -6.49 13.51 0.11
C ILE A 133 -6.51 13.37 -1.43
N GLY A 134 -6.61 14.49 -2.15
CA GLY A 134 -6.59 14.52 -3.62
C GLY A 134 -5.29 13.99 -4.23
N VAL A 135 -4.14 14.31 -3.64
CA VAL A 135 -2.84 13.77 -4.08
C VAL A 135 -2.77 12.26 -3.87
N VAL A 136 -3.22 11.76 -2.72
CA VAL A 136 -3.31 10.31 -2.45
C VAL A 136 -4.25 9.63 -3.44
N PHE A 137 -5.41 10.23 -3.71
CA PHE A 137 -6.38 9.74 -4.69
C PHE A 137 -5.74 9.62 -6.09
N ILE A 138 -5.13 10.70 -6.59
CA ILE A 138 -4.49 10.75 -7.92
C ILE A 138 -3.38 9.70 -8.03
N GLY A 139 -2.56 9.56 -6.99
CA GLY A 139 -1.43 8.62 -7.00
C GLY A 139 -1.83 7.15 -7.08
N ILE A 140 -3.03 6.80 -6.62
CA ILE A 140 -3.50 5.42 -6.58
C ILE A 140 -4.47 5.13 -7.71
N PHE A 141 -5.38 6.06 -8.02
CA PHE A 141 -6.56 5.82 -8.85
C PHE A 141 -6.23 5.22 -10.21
N PHE A 142 -5.32 5.84 -10.98
CA PHE A 142 -5.02 5.42 -12.35
C PHE A 142 -4.43 4.00 -12.42
N GLN A 143 -3.46 3.68 -11.56
CA GLN A 143 -2.93 2.33 -11.51
C GLN A 143 -3.98 1.34 -11.00
N LEU A 144 -4.70 1.70 -9.92
CA LEU A 144 -5.66 0.80 -9.29
C LEU A 144 -6.69 0.32 -10.31
N VAL A 145 -7.26 1.21 -11.13
CA VAL A 145 -8.21 0.84 -12.19
C VAL A 145 -7.61 -0.21 -13.12
N LEU A 146 -6.39 0.02 -13.60
CA LEU A 146 -5.73 -0.87 -14.56
C LEU A 146 -5.37 -2.23 -13.95
N MET A 147 -4.92 -2.27 -12.70
CA MET A 147 -4.65 -3.54 -12.01
C MET A 147 -5.93 -4.34 -11.76
N ILE A 148 -7.04 -3.67 -11.44
CA ILE A 148 -8.34 -4.33 -11.27
C ILE A 148 -8.90 -4.83 -12.61
N MET A 149 -8.70 -4.06 -13.69
CA MET A 149 -8.99 -4.50 -15.05
C MET A 149 -8.22 -5.77 -15.38
N ASP A 150 -6.90 -5.79 -15.15
CA ASP A 150 -6.07 -6.97 -15.39
C ASP A 150 -6.54 -8.19 -14.59
N VAL A 151 -6.86 -8.02 -13.31
CA VAL A 151 -7.38 -9.11 -12.47
C VAL A 151 -8.69 -9.66 -13.03
N THR A 152 -9.60 -8.78 -13.45
CA THR A 152 -10.91 -9.17 -13.96
C THR A 152 -10.79 -9.84 -15.33
N HIS A 153 -9.89 -9.35 -16.18
CA HIS A 153 -9.62 -9.89 -17.50
C HIS A 153 -8.94 -11.27 -17.43
N ASN A 154 -8.14 -11.54 -16.40
CA ASN A 154 -7.45 -12.82 -16.20
C ASN A 154 -8.32 -13.93 -15.59
N VAL A 155 -9.63 -13.71 -15.44
CA VAL A 155 -10.55 -14.80 -15.06
C VAL A 155 -10.50 -15.88 -16.16
N PRO A 156 -10.32 -17.17 -15.81
CA PRO A 156 -10.18 -18.24 -16.80
C PRO A 156 -11.36 -18.31 -17.76
N GLN A 157 -11.07 -18.28 -19.07
CA GLN A 157 -12.08 -18.35 -20.13
C GLN A 157 -12.92 -19.63 -20.04
N ASP A 158 -12.31 -20.75 -19.61
CA ASP A 158 -13.01 -22.03 -19.43
C ASP A 158 -14.21 -21.94 -18.48
N LEU A 159 -14.12 -21.11 -17.42
CA LEU A 159 -15.23 -20.91 -16.49
C LEU A 159 -16.39 -20.15 -17.15
N ILE A 160 -16.05 -19.19 -18.01
CA ILE A 160 -16.99 -18.36 -18.77
C ILE A 160 -17.71 -19.23 -19.81
N ASP A 161 -16.96 -20.00 -20.61
CA ASP A 161 -17.49 -20.85 -21.68
C ASP A 161 -18.34 -22.00 -21.12
N THR A 162 -17.94 -22.57 -19.97
CA THR A 162 -18.75 -23.57 -19.26
C THR A 162 -20.09 -23.00 -18.81
N ALA A 163 -20.11 -21.78 -18.28
CA ALA A 163 -21.34 -21.13 -17.86
C ALA A 163 -22.29 -20.85 -19.04
N TYR A 164 -21.76 -20.41 -20.18
CA TYR A 164 -22.56 -20.23 -21.39
C TYR A 164 -23.12 -21.56 -21.92
N THR A 165 -22.36 -22.65 -21.83
CA THR A 165 -22.82 -23.99 -22.23
C THR A 165 -23.99 -24.47 -21.34
N LEU A 166 -24.00 -24.07 -20.07
CA LEU A 166 -25.11 -24.32 -19.13
C LEU A 166 -26.32 -23.38 -19.33
N GLY A 167 -26.30 -22.52 -20.35
CA GLY A 167 -27.40 -21.60 -20.69
C GLY A 167 -27.41 -20.30 -19.89
N ALA A 168 -26.31 -19.94 -19.21
CA ALA A 168 -26.24 -18.69 -18.46
C ALA A 168 -26.30 -17.47 -19.38
N ARG A 169 -27.04 -16.44 -18.97
CA ARG A 169 -27.09 -15.15 -19.65
C ARG A 169 -25.85 -14.30 -19.35
N PRO A 170 -25.46 -13.32 -20.18
CA PRO A 170 -24.27 -12.50 -19.94
C PRO A 170 -24.19 -11.85 -18.55
N LEU A 171 -25.33 -11.36 -18.02
CA LEU A 171 -25.38 -10.77 -16.68
C LEU A 171 -25.19 -11.83 -15.56
N GLU A 172 -25.63 -13.07 -15.81
CA GLU A 172 -25.45 -14.18 -14.87
C GLU A 172 -24.00 -14.65 -14.86
N VAL A 173 -23.36 -14.74 -16.04
CA VAL A 173 -21.92 -15.02 -16.18
C VAL A 173 -21.12 -13.96 -15.42
N PHE A 174 -21.42 -12.67 -15.62
CA PHE A 174 -20.76 -11.59 -14.90
C PHE A 174 -20.91 -11.72 -13.37
N ARG A 175 -22.14 -11.87 -12.86
CA ARG A 175 -22.41 -11.86 -11.42
C ARG A 175 -22.02 -13.14 -10.69
N ARG A 176 -22.10 -14.30 -11.36
CA ARG A 176 -21.90 -15.63 -10.73
C ARG A 176 -20.56 -16.26 -11.05
N VAL A 177 -19.86 -15.81 -12.10
CA VAL A 177 -18.59 -16.39 -12.53
C VAL A 177 -17.48 -15.35 -12.43
N ILE A 178 -17.56 -14.27 -13.22
CA ILE A 178 -16.48 -13.29 -13.34
C ILE A 178 -16.24 -12.58 -12.01
N LEU A 179 -17.28 -11.96 -11.43
CA LEU A 179 -17.14 -11.18 -10.21
C LEU A 179 -16.63 -12.04 -9.03
N PRO A 180 -17.22 -13.21 -8.69
CA PRO A 180 -16.71 -14.04 -7.61
C PRO A 180 -15.30 -14.57 -7.84
N ALA A 181 -14.93 -14.90 -9.08
CA ALA A 181 -13.59 -15.37 -9.41
C ALA A 181 -12.53 -14.26 -9.31
N ALA A 182 -12.88 -13.02 -9.66
CA ALA A 182 -11.99 -11.86 -9.62
C ALA A 182 -11.81 -11.30 -8.19
N LEU A 183 -12.81 -11.41 -7.31
CA LEU A 183 -12.82 -10.78 -5.98
C LEU A 183 -11.56 -11.05 -5.13
N PRO A 184 -11.02 -12.29 -5.01
CA PRO A 184 -9.79 -12.52 -4.26
C PRO A 184 -8.59 -11.74 -4.82
N GLY A 185 -8.46 -11.67 -6.15
CA GLY A 185 -7.41 -10.89 -6.81
C GLY A 185 -7.60 -9.38 -6.65
N ILE A 186 -8.86 -8.91 -6.62
CA ILE A 186 -9.21 -7.52 -6.36
C ILE A 186 -8.79 -7.13 -4.94
N MET A 187 -9.04 -7.99 -3.95
CA MET A 187 -8.62 -7.75 -2.57
C MET A 187 -7.10 -7.74 -2.41
N ASP A 188 -6.39 -8.65 -3.07
CA ASP A 188 -4.92 -8.63 -3.10
C ASP A 188 -4.39 -7.34 -3.75
N THR A 189 -5.03 -6.87 -4.83
CA THR A 189 -4.69 -5.61 -5.50
C THR A 189 -4.93 -4.38 -4.62
N LEU A 190 -6.07 -4.34 -3.93
CA LEU A 190 -6.39 -3.29 -2.96
C LEU A 190 -5.36 -3.25 -1.82
N ARG A 191 -4.93 -4.42 -1.33
CA ARG A 191 -3.86 -4.52 -0.32
C ARG A 191 -2.54 -3.91 -0.80
N VAL A 192 -2.10 -4.28 -2.00
CA VAL A 192 -0.83 -3.79 -2.57
C VAL A 192 -0.87 -2.28 -2.80
N THR A 193 -1.97 -1.77 -3.37
CA THR A 193 -2.13 -0.35 -3.68
C THR A 193 -2.33 0.52 -2.44
N LEU A 194 -2.87 -0.02 -1.33
CA LEU A 194 -2.86 0.65 -0.03
C LEU A 194 -1.43 0.92 0.46
N GLY A 195 -0.48 0.03 0.17
CA GLY A 195 0.94 0.27 0.45
C GLY A 195 1.48 1.52 -0.26
N TRP A 196 1.00 1.79 -1.48
CA TRP A 196 1.42 2.98 -2.24
C TRP A 196 0.75 4.25 -1.71
N ALA A 197 -0.45 4.15 -1.14
CA ALA A 197 -1.14 5.26 -0.48
C ALA A 197 -0.28 5.90 0.62
N TRP A 198 0.45 5.07 1.39
CA TRP A 198 1.40 5.53 2.39
C TRP A 198 2.58 6.31 1.80
N THR A 199 3.04 5.96 0.60
CA THR A 199 4.08 6.73 -0.08
C THR A 199 3.55 8.10 -0.50
N TYR A 200 2.34 8.15 -1.06
CA TYR A 200 1.77 9.40 -1.54
C TYR A 200 1.33 10.35 -0.43
N VAL A 201 0.89 9.85 0.73
CA VAL A 201 0.55 10.72 1.86
C VAL A 201 1.77 11.47 2.35
N ILE A 202 2.95 10.83 2.41
CA ILE A 202 4.19 11.49 2.82
C ILE A 202 4.44 12.65 1.86
N VAL A 203 4.45 12.37 0.57
CA VAL A 203 4.70 13.36 -0.49
C VAL A 203 3.70 14.52 -0.43
N ALA A 204 2.42 14.23 -0.14
CA ALA A 204 1.39 15.24 0.06
C ALA A 204 1.62 16.10 1.31
N GLU A 205 2.07 15.49 2.40
CA GLU A 205 2.33 16.15 3.69
C GLU A 205 3.62 16.98 3.69
N LEU A 206 4.56 16.71 2.79
CA LEU A 206 5.77 17.53 2.65
C LEU A 206 5.46 18.96 2.20
N VAL A 207 4.32 19.19 1.56
CA VAL A 207 3.97 20.48 0.96
C VAL A 207 2.85 21.15 1.76
N ALA A 208 3.22 22.17 2.54
CA ALA A 208 2.29 23.02 3.28
C ALA A 208 1.29 22.23 4.16
N ALA A 209 1.76 21.17 4.81
CA ALA A 209 1.06 20.58 5.94
C ALA A 209 1.62 21.13 7.25
N ASN A 210 0.77 21.17 8.27
CA ASN A 210 1.12 21.57 9.65
C ASN A 210 1.03 20.39 10.63
N SER A 211 0.78 19.18 10.12
CA SER A 211 0.51 17.97 10.88
C SER A 211 0.67 16.73 10.00
N GLY A 212 0.86 15.58 10.63
CA GLY A 212 1.05 14.29 9.97
C GLY A 212 2.49 13.79 10.02
N LEU A 213 2.67 12.50 9.74
CA LEU A 213 3.95 11.81 9.80
C LEU A 213 4.97 12.37 8.79
N GLY A 214 4.53 12.75 7.59
CA GLY A 214 5.39 13.40 6.60
C GLY A 214 5.85 14.79 7.06
N PHE A 215 4.98 15.55 7.73
CA PHE A 215 5.33 16.81 8.36
C PHE A 215 6.34 16.61 9.50
N LEU A 216 6.14 15.62 10.37
CA LEU A 216 7.06 15.26 11.45
C LEU A 216 8.46 14.96 10.91
N ILE A 217 8.57 14.14 9.86
CA ILE A 217 9.85 13.78 9.24
C ILE A 217 10.55 15.04 8.69
N MET A 218 9.81 15.90 8.00
CA MET A 218 10.36 17.15 7.44
C MET A 218 10.80 18.12 8.53
N ASN A 219 10.02 18.27 9.59
CA ASN A 219 10.33 19.15 10.71
C ASN A 219 11.54 18.64 11.51
N ALA A 220 11.61 17.34 11.78
CA ALA A 220 12.76 16.70 12.40
C ALA A 220 14.04 16.88 11.56
N GLY A 221 13.93 16.78 10.24
CA GLY A 221 15.03 17.04 9.31
C GLY A 221 15.54 18.48 9.35
N ARG A 222 14.63 19.46 9.46
CA ARG A 222 15.02 20.88 9.64
C ARG A 222 15.74 21.15 10.95
N GLN A 223 15.39 20.41 12.01
CA GLN A 223 16.03 20.50 13.32
C GLN A 223 17.29 19.64 13.42
N LEU A 224 17.66 18.90 12.36
CA LEU A 224 18.75 17.91 12.36
C LEU A 224 18.59 16.83 13.46
N SER A 225 17.35 16.59 13.90
CA SER A 225 16.98 15.55 14.85
C SER A 225 16.77 14.23 14.12
N THR A 226 17.87 13.58 13.75
CA THR A 226 17.84 12.30 13.02
C THR A 226 17.08 11.19 13.77
N PRO A 227 17.16 11.05 15.12
CA PRO A 227 16.33 10.08 15.84
C PRO A 227 14.83 10.23 15.55
N ASP A 228 14.31 11.46 15.59
CA ASP A 228 12.89 11.76 15.38
C ASP A 228 12.45 11.47 13.93
N MET A 229 13.32 11.75 12.95
CA MET A 229 13.09 11.37 11.55
C MET A 229 12.91 9.85 11.41
N PHE A 230 13.78 9.07 12.06
CA PHE A 230 13.71 7.61 12.05
C PHE A 230 12.44 7.09 12.74
N VAL A 231 12.01 7.73 13.84
CA VAL A 231 10.71 7.42 14.47
C VAL A 231 9.57 7.58 13.47
N GLY A 232 9.51 8.69 12.74
CA GLY A 232 8.49 8.92 11.72
C GLY A 232 8.50 7.86 10.61
N ILE A 233 9.67 7.57 10.04
CA ILE A 233 9.83 6.57 8.97
C ILE A 233 9.42 5.16 9.43
N LEU A 234 9.90 4.74 10.60
CA LEU A 234 9.57 3.42 11.16
C LEU A 234 8.10 3.32 11.53
N THR A 235 7.50 4.39 12.05
CA THR A 235 6.06 4.45 12.37
C THR A 235 5.22 4.19 11.12
N ILE A 236 5.55 4.80 9.99
CA ILE A 236 4.86 4.54 8.71
C ILE A 236 5.03 3.08 8.29
N GLY A 237 6.23 2.52 8.40
CA GLY A 237 6.48 1.11 8.10
C GLY A 237 5.64 0.16 8.95
N VAL A 238 5.53 0.44 10.25
CA VAL A 238 4.70 -0.33 11.20
C VAL A 238 3.21 -0.21 10.83
N LEU A 239 2.72 0.99 10.55
CA LEU A 239 1.33 1.21 10.12
C LEU A 239 1.02 0.48 8.80
N GLY A 240 1.92 0.53 7.83
CA GLY A 240 1.81 -0.20 6.57
C GLY A 240 1.70 -1.71 6.80
N ILE A 241 2.52 -2.29 7.67
CA ILE A 241 2.46 -3.72 8.04
C ILE A 241 1.13 -4.04 8.73
N ILE A 242 0.67 -3.21 9.67
CA ILE A 242 -0.62 -3.41 10.34
C ILE A 242 -1.76 -3.42 9.32
N CYS A 243 -1.77 -2.48 8.37
CA CYS A 243 -2.74 -2.44 7.28
C CYS A 243 -2.66 -3.70 6.39
N ASP A 244 -1.46 -4.13 5.99
CA ASP A 244 -1.28 -5.35 5.19
C ASP A 244 -1.80 -6.60 5.92
N MET A 245 -1.50 -6.73 7.21
CA MET A 245 -2.00 -7.82 8.06
C MET A 245 -3.52 -7.78 8.19
N ALA A 246 -4.11 -6.60 8.37
CA ALA A 246 -5.56 -6.44 8.43
C ALA A 246 -6.23 -6.88 7.12
N PHE A 247 -5.67 -6.51 5.96
CA PHE A 247 -6.16 -6.96 4.66
C PHE A 247 -6.00 -8.47 4.47
N LYS A 248 -4.88 -9.07 4.89
CA LYS A 248 -4.69 -10.53 4.84
C LYS A 248 -5.73 -11.26 5.71
N ALA A 249 -5.99 -10.76 6.91
CA ALA A 249 -7.00 -11.32 7.80
C ALA A 249 -8.41 -11.20 7.19
N LEU A 250 -8.74 -10.03 6.64
CA LEU A 250 -10.01 -9.78 5.97
C LEU A 250 -10.18 -10.68 4.73
N ASN A 251 -9.13 -10.88 3.94
CA ASN A 251 -9.16 -11.75 2.77
C ASN A 251 -9.44 -13.21 3.16
N ARG A 252 -8.78 -13.72 4.22
CA ARG A 252 -9.03 -15.08 4.73
C ARG A 252 -10.47 -15.27 5.24
N LEU A 253 -11.04 -14.23 5.84
CA LEU A 253 -12.42 -14.28 6.35
C LEU A 253 -13.46 -14.24 5.22
N LEU A 254 -13.26 -13.38 4.22
CA LEU A 254 -14.21 -13.17 3.12
C LEU A 254 -14.11 -14.25 2.03
N PHE A 255 -12.92 -14.82 1.82
CA PHE A 255 -12.63 -15.76 0.73
C PHE A 255 -12.03 -17.08 1.24
N PRO A 256 -12.70 -17.81 2.14
CA PRO A 256 -12.17 -19.06 2.72
C PRO A 256 -11.91 -20.16 1.68
N TRP A 257 -12.55 -20.09 0.52
CA TRP A 257 -12.35 -21.05 -0.59
C TRP A 257 -11.06 -20.80 -1.39
N THR A 258 -10.39 -19.67 -1.18
CA THR A 258 -9.12 -19.36 -1.84
C THR A 258 -7.98 -19.83 -0.94
N GLU A 259 -7.78 -21.14 -0.84
CA GLU A 259 -6.59 -21.71 -0.23
C GLU A 259 -5.35 -21.38 -1.09
N ARG A 260 -4.80 -20.19 -0.92
CA ARG A 260 -3.38 -19.95 -1.20
C ARG A 260 -2.62 -20.30 0.07
N GLU A 261 -2.22 -21.57 0.17
CA GLU A 261 -1.22 -22.02 1.13
C GLU A 261 0.02 -21.11 1.02
N VAL A 262 0.52 -20.70 2.19
CA VAL A 262 1.69 -19.83 2.38
C VAL A 262 2.97 -20.55 1.99
#